data_AF-A0A661F5X8-F1
#
_entry.id   AF-A0A661F5X8-F1
#
_cell.length_a   1.000
_cell.length_b   1.000
_cell.length_c   1.000
_cell.angle_alpha   90.00
_cell.angle_beta   90.00
_cell.angle_gamma   90.00
#
_symmetry.space_group_name_H-M   'P 1'
#
loop_
_entity.id
_entity.type
_entity.pdbx_description
1 polymer ?
#
loop_
_entity_poly.entity_id
_entity_poly.type
_entity_poly.pdbx_seq_one_letter_code
_entity_poly.pdbx_strand_id
1 'polypeptide(L)' 'MNPSKDLPLPFPPDRQQVELMRAVAGTGVAVASPGTDLYATLAVLCEGGFMSKVFCPAALGVYQFHVTVAGLEVLQ' A
#
# COMPACT_ATOMS: atom_id res chain seq x y z
N MET A 1 8.95 -21.48 18.36
CA MET A 1 7.56 -21.16 17.96
C MET A 1 7.62 -19.87 17.17
N ASN A 2 7.14 -19.87 15.92
CA ASN A 2 7.20 -18.70 15.05
C ASN A 2 5.75 -18.18 14.88
N PRO A 3 5.30 -17.18 15.67
CA PRO A 3 3.90 -16.80 15.72
C PRO A 3 3.56 -15.71 14.69
N SER A 4 3.80 -15.96 13.40
CA SER A 4 3.59 -14.91 12.38
C SER A 4 3.01 -15.38 11.05
N LYS A 5 2.45 -16.59 10.95
CA LYS A 5 1.97 -17.11 9.67
C LYS A 5 0.49 -16.96 9.36
N ASP A 6 -0.35 -16.55 10.30
CA ASP A 6 -1.81 -16.53 10.09
C ASP A 6 -2.48 -15.29 10.71
N LEU A 7 -1.87 -14.11 10.53
CA LEU A 7 -2.67 -12.90 10.67
C LEU A 7 -3.60 -12.87 9.45
N PRO A 8 -4.93 -12.88 9.63
CA PRO A 8 -5.85 -12.77 8.52
C PRO A 8 -5.47 -11.51 7.74
N LEU A 9 -5.26 -11.66 6.42
CA LEU A 9 -5.19 -10.52 5.52
C LEU A 9 -6.32 -9.57 5.94
N PRO A 10 -6.04 -8.30 6.24
CA PRO A 10 -7.08 -7.36 6.57
C PRO A 10 -8.09 -7.40 5.43
N PHE A 11 -9.35 -7.20 5.80
CA PHE A 11 -10.52 -7.23 4.92
C PHE A 11 -10.20 -6.75 3.50
N PRO A 12 -10.79 -7.36 2.46
CA PRO A 12 -10.55 -6.94 1.07
C PRO A 12 -10.68 -5.42 0.96
N PRO A 13 -9.80 -4.77 0.17
CA PRO A 13 -9.77 -3.31 0.10
C PRO A 13 -11.13 -2.78 -0.33
N ASP A 14 -11.56 -1.68 0.29
CA ASP A 14 -12.80 -1.02 -0.09
C ASP A 14 -12.70 -0.40 -1.50
N ARG A 15 -13.83 0.09 -2.03
CA ARG A 15 -13.87 0.68 -3.36
C ARG A 15 -12.89 1.85 -3.54
N GLN A 16 -12.74 2.71 -2.54
CA GLN A 16 -11.85 3.86 -2.63
C GLN A 16 -10.39 3.41 -2.64
N GLN A 17 -10.05 2.42 -1.82
CA GLN A 17 -8.73 1.81 -1.76
C GLN A 17 -8.38 1.10 -3.08
N VAL A 18 -9.33 0.40 -3.70
CA VAL A 18 -9.17 -0.23 -5.02
C VAL A 18 -8.91 0.82 -6.10
N GLU A 19 -9.66 1.91 -6.15
CA GLU A 19 -9.43 3.01 -7.10
C GLU A 19 -8.06 3.66 -6.90
N LEU A 20 -7.65 3.85 -5.63
CA LEU A 20 -6.33 4.37 -5.32
C LEU A 20 -5.22 3.42 -5.80
N MET A 21 -5.33 2.11 -5.53
CA MET A 21 -4.38 1.12 -6.06
C MET A 21 -4.34 1.13 -7.58
N ARG A 22 -5.50 1.23 -8.24
CA ARG A 22 -5.58 1.31 -9.71
C ARG A 22 -4.85 2.53 -10.25
N ALA A 23 -5.00 3.68 -9.60
CA ALA A 23 -4.26 4.90 -9.95
C ALA A 23 -2.74 4.68 -9.78
N VAL A 24 -2.29 4.09 -8.67
CA VAL A 24 -0.87 3.81 -8.43
C VAL A 24 -0.31 2.78 -9.41
N ALA A 25 -1.07 1.74 -9.76
CA ALA A 25 -0.67 0.78 -10.77
C ALA A 25 -0.49 1.43 -12.15
N GLY A 26 -1.34 2.41 -12.49
CA GLY A 26 -1.24 3.17 -13.74
C GLY A 26 -0.04 4.14 -13.78
N THR A 27 0.32 4.77 -12.66
CA THR A 27 1.47 5.69 -12.59
C THR A 27 2.79 4.99 -12.27
N GLY A 28 2.73 3.79 -11.69
CA GLY A 28 3.87 2.99 -11.23
C GLY A 28 4.32 3.27 -9.79
N VAL A 29 3.98 4.44 -9.22
CA VAL A 29 4.35 4.83 -7.85
C VAL A 29 3.41 5.90 -7.30
N ALA A 30 3.16 5.85 -5.98
CA ALA A 30 2.62 6.95 -5.19
C ALA A 30 3.66 7.45 -4.19
N VAL A 31 3.60 8.74 -3.85
CA VAL A 31 4.46 9.35 -2.84
C VAL A 31 3.59 9.98 -1.77
N ALA A 32 3.84 9.65 -0.51
CA ALA A 32 3.14 10.28 0.61
C ALA A 32 4.05 10.45 1.82
N SER A 33 3.81 11.53 2.57
CA SER A 33 4.50 11.83 3.83
C SER A 33 3.73 11.24 5.01
N PRO A 34 4.43 10.75 6.05
CA PRO A 34 3.78 10.37 7.31
C PRO A 34 2.89 11.49 7.86
N GLY A 35 1.72 11.12 8.39
CA GLY A 35 0.76 12.08 8.95
C GLY A 35 -0.23 12.66 7.94
N THR A 36 -0.15 12.30 6.66
CA THR A 36 -1.18 12.64 5.67
C THR A 36 -2.25 11.55 5.57
N ASP A 37 -3.49 11.92 5.23
CA ASP A 37 -4.57 10.96 5.01
C ASP A 37 -4.22 9.94 3.92
N LEU A 38 -3.58 10.41 2.84
CA LEU A 38 -3.09 9.54 1.77
C LEU A 38 -2.10 8.50 2.29
N TYR A 39 -1.15 8.89 3.14
CA TYR A 39 -0.22 7.94 3.76
C TYR A 39 -0.97 6.91 4.61
N ALA A 40 -1.96 7.34 5.39
CA ALA A 40 -2.74 6.42 6.23
C ALA A 40 -3.46 5.37 5.38
N THR A 41 -4.13 5.77 4.30
CA THR A 41 -4.81 4.84 3.39
C THR A 41 -3.83 3.87 2.71
N LEU A 42 -2.70 4.38 2.20
CA LEU A 42 -1.68 3.54 1.56
C LEU A 42 -0.99 2.59 2.56
N ALA A 43 -0.82 3.03 3.82
CA ALA A 43 -0.25 2.19 4.88
C ALA A 43 -1.16 1.01 5.22
N VAL A 44 -2.48 1.21 5.26
CA VAL A 44 -3.46 0.11 5.45
C VAL A 44 -3.35 -0.92 4.32
N LEU A 45 -3.22 -0.45 3.07
CA LEU A 45 -3.00 -1.32 1.92
C LEU A 45 -1.66 -2.08 1.99
N CYS A 46 -0.63 -1.48 2.59
CA CYS A 46 0.63 -2.16 2.87
C CYS A 46 0.50 -3.22 3.96
N GLU A 47 -0.22 -2.92 5.05
CA GLU A 47 -0.51 -3.89 6.11
C GLU A 47 -1.28 -5.09 5.56
N GLY A 48 -2.11 -4.88 4.53
CA GLY A 48 -2.79 -5.94 3.80
C GLY A 48 -1.99 -6.67 2.74
N GLY A 49 -0.73 -6.30 2.53
CA GLY A 49 0.13 -6.95 1.52
C GLY A 49 -0.22 -6.60 0.07
N PHE A 50 -1.23 -5.75 -0.17
CA PHE A 50 -1.61 -5.29 -1.51
C PHE A 50 -0.65 -4.24 -2.07
N MET A 51 0.04 -3.52 -1.18
CA MET A 51 1.06 -2.54 -1.53
C MET A 51 2.34 -2.76 -0.73
N SER A 52 3.45 -2.21 -1.22
CA SER A 52 4.71 -2.11 -0.51
C SER A 52 5.14 -0.65 -0.42
N LYS A 53 5.96 -0.32 0.59
CA LYS A 53 6.49 1.03 0.75
C LYS A 53 7.99 1.04 1.02
N VAL A 54 8.67 2.06 0.48
CA VAL A 54 10.09 2.31 0.67
C VAL A 54 10.26 3.71 1.22
N PHE A 55 11.01 3.85 2.33
CA PHE A 55 11.33 5.15 2.90
C PHE A 55 12.44 5.83 2.09
N CYS A 56 12.21 7.08 1.69
CA CYS A 56 13.14 7.87 0.88
C CYS A 56 13.69 9.05 1.71
N PRO A 57 14.80 8.87 2.46
CA PRO A 57 15.32 9.91 3.35
C PRO A 57 15.81 11.16 2.60
N ALA A 58 16.30 11.01 1.37
CA ALA A 58 16.78 12.12 0.54
C ALA A 58 15.65 13.02 0.01
N ALA A 59 14.39 12.59 0.08
CA ALA A 59 13.24 13.27 -0.47
C ALA A 59 12.32 13.79 0.64
N LEU A 60 12.85 14.57 1.59
CA LEU A 60 12.08 15.17 2.69
C LEU A 60 11.38 14.15 3.62
N GLY A 61 11.90 12.91 3.70
CA GLY A 61 11.33 11.89 4.58
C GLY A 61 9.97 11.35 4.11
N VAL A 62 9.76 11.25 2.81
CA VAL A 62 8.56 10.63 2.21
C VAL A 62 8.70 9.12 2.06
N TYR A 63 7.57 8.45 1.85
CA TYR A 63 7.51 7.07 1.41
C TYR A 63 7.06 7.00 -0.05
N GLN A 64 7.71 6.12 -0.81
CA GLN A 64 7.24 5.66 -2.11
C GLN A 64 6.43 4.38 -1.93
N PHE A 65 5.31 4.28 -2.62
CA PHE A 65 4.37 3.17 -2.54
C PHE A 65 4.18 2.53 -3.91
N HIS A 66 4.20 1.20 -3.94
CA HIS A 66 4.03 0.41 -5.15
C HIS A 66 2.97 -0.67 -4.92
N VAL A 67 2.20 -0.99 -5.97
CA VAL A 67 1.26 -2.12 -5.92
C VAL A 67 2.06 -3.42 -6.02
N THR A 68 1.75 -4.38 -5.14
CA THR A 68 2.38 -5.71 -5.18
C THR A 68 1.71 -6.59 -6.22
N VAL A 69 2.28 -7.77 -6.50
CA VAL A 69 1.63 -8.78 -7.36
C VAL A 69 0.25 -9.15 -6.81
N ALA A 70 0.12 -9.37 -5.49
CA ALA A 70 -1.17 -9.65 -4.86
C ALA A 70 -2.17 -8.49 -5.01
N GLY A 71 -1.69 -7.25 -4.92
CA GLY A 71 -2.52 -6.07 -5.20
C GLY A 71 -3.01 -6.01 -6.64
N LEU A 72 -2.18 -6.41 -7.61
CA LEU A 72 -2.57 -6.47 -9.02
C LEU A 72 -3.63 -7.54 -9.30
N GLU A 73 -3.57 -8.69 -8.61
CA GLU A 73 -4.59 -9.76 -8.73
C GLU A 73 -5.98 -9.27 -8.29
N VAL A 74 -6.05 -8.37 -7.31
CA VAL A 74 -7.31 -7.75 -6.85
C VAL A 74 -7.88 -6.75 -7.88
N LEU A 75 -7.04 -6.21 -8.78
CA LEU A 75 -7.46 -5.20 -9.76
C LEU A 75 -8.03 -5.77 -11.07
N GLN A 76 -7.88 -7.09 -11.29
CA GLN A 76 -8.35 -7.83 -12.46
C GLN A 76 -9.85 -8.13 -12.40
#